data_AF-A0A8C9X4D0-F1
#
_entry.id   AF-A0A8C9X4D0-F1
#
_cell.length_a   1.000
_cell.length_b   1.000
_cell.length_c   1.000
_cell.angle_alpha   90.00
_cell.angle_beta   90.00
_cell.angle_gamma   90.00
#
_symmetry.space_group_name_H-M   'P 1'
#
loop_
_entity.id
_entity.type
_entity.pdbx_description
1 polymer ?
#
loop_
_entity_poly.entity_id
_entity_poly.type
_entity_poly.pdbx_seq_one_letter_code
_entity_poly.pdbx_strand_id
1 'polypeptide(L)'
;MVALSIDVLCELLMQWFLSVKIVQEPLHPSVDHISATPMGSERMEMRKRQMSVQQESAAGGTAPAQQGQPGQANPRGSNACCFCWCCCCSCSWNEDRDERNRKASYDVKEGTADCEDCPKPTLEDVRLWGQSFDKLMGCPAGRNSFRQFLRTEFSEENMLFWLACEEFNKDPNKSAVEERARVIYEDYISILSPKEVSLDSRVRETINRNMQEPNLHTFEEAQLQIYTLMQRDSYPRYMNSAAYKNLLNTLSEQSPES
;
A
#
# COMPACT_ATOMS: atom_id res chain seq x y z
N MET A 1 15.78 3.38 25.45
CA MET A 1 16.67 4.09 24.52
C MET A 1 17.61 3.05 23.92
N VAL A 2 17.20 2.43 22.82
CA VAL A 2 18.10 1.63 21.98
C VAL A 2 17.91 2.16 20.57
N ALA A 3 18.83 3.02 20.14
CA ALA A 3 18.99 3.34 18.74
C ALA A 3 19.49 2.05 18.08
N LEU A 4 18.61 1.33 17.41
CA LEU A 4 19.04 0.34 16.44
C LEU A 4 19.68 1.15 15.32
N SER A 5 21.01 1.05 15.18
CA SER A 5 21.74 1.73 14.11
C SER A 5 21.12 1.34 12.78
N ILE A 6 21.08 2.29 11.84
CA ILE A 6 20.65 2.09 10.45
C ILE A 6 21.30 0.84 9.83
N ASP A 7 22.52 0.51 10.26
CA ASP A 7 23.25 -0.70 9.88
C ASP A 7 22.52 -2.01 10.23
N VAL A 8 21.85 -2.09 11.39
CA VAL A 8 21.08 -3.28 11.81
C VAL A 8 19.78 -3.41 11.01
N LEU A 9 19.17 -2.29 10.65
CA LEU A 9 18.01 -2.25 9.75
C LEU A 9 18.38 -2.66 8.31
N CYS A 10 19.54 -2.21 7.83
CA CYS A 10 20.09 -2.63 6.54
C CYS A 10 20.48 -4.11 6.52
N GLU A 11 21.07 -4.64 7.59
CA GLU A 11 21.35 -6.08 7.68
C GLU A 11 20.08 -6.92 7.74
N LEU A 12 19.05 -6.51 8.48
CA LEU A 12 17.76 -7.23 8.51
C LEU A 12 17.02 -7.18 7.17
N LEU A 13 17.08 -6.06 6.44
CA LEU A 13 16.55 -5.94 5.08
C LEU A 13 17.34 -6.77 4.06
N MET A 14 18.67 -6.81 4.17
CA MET A 14 19.53 -7.66 3.34
C MET A 14 19.30 -9.14 3.65
N GLN A 15 19.16 -9.52 4.91
CA GLN A 15 18.86 -10.89 5.33
C GLN A 15 17.49 -11.33 4.83
N TRP A 16 16.49 -10.44 4.82
CA TRP A 16 15.18 -10.68 4.21
C TRP A 16 15.29 -10.89 2.69
N PHE A 17 16.07 -10.07 1.99
CA PHE A 17 16.33 -10.23 0.55
C PHE A 17 17.05 -11.54 0.20
N LEU A 18 18.02 -11.98 1.02
CA LEU A 18 18.70 -13.27 0.84
C LEU A 18 17.78 -14.45 1.14
N SER A 19 16.95 -14.35 2.20
CA SER A 19 15.94 -15.37 2.51
C SER A 19 14.87 -15.50 1.42
N VAL A 20 14.48 -14.39 0.77
CA VAL A 20 13.55 -14.41 -0.38
C VAL A 20 14.20 -15.05 -1.62
N LYS A 21 15.50 -14.86 -1.87
CA LYS A 21 16.21 -15.50 -2.99
C LYS A 21 16.46 -17.00 -2.80
N ILE A 22 16.60 -17.49 -1.56
CA ILE A 22 16.87 -18.91 -1.27
C ILE A 22 15.62 -19.79 -1.47
N VAL A 23 14.41 -19.22 -1.38
CA VAL A 23 13.15 -19.98 -1.56
C VAL A 23 12.80 -20.23 -3.04
N GLN A 24 13.65 -19.78 -3.97
CA GLN A 24 13.47 -20.00 -5.41
C GLN A 24 14.45 -21.04 -5.99
N GLU A 25 14.61 -22.18 -5.31
CA GLU A 25 15.10 -23.42 -5.91
C GLU A 25 13.89 -24.19 -6.48
N PRO A 26 13.87 -24.54 -7.78
CA PRO A 26 12.74 -25.27 -8.35
C PRO A 26 12.81 -26.73 -7.90
N LEU A 27 11.98 -27.09 -6.92
CA LEU A 27 11.66 -28.49 -6.64
C LEU A 27 10.95 -29.09 -7.86
N HIS A 28 11.69 -29.91 -8.61
CA HIS A 28 11.17 -30.88 -9.57
C HIS A 28 10.01 -31.67 -8.95
N PRO A 29 8.88 -31.87 -9.65
CA PRO A 29 7.89 -32.84 -9.20
C PRO A 29 8.37 -34.26 -9.49
N SER A 30 8.47 -35.06 -8.43
CA SER A 30 8.61 -36.51 -8.45
C SER A 30 7.39 -37.14 -9.14
N VAL A 31 7.65 -37.98 -10.13
CA VAL A 31 6.65 -38.73 -10.90
C VAL A 31 6.48 -40.11 -10.26
N ASP A 32 5.27 -40.42 -9.80
CA ASP A 32 4.87 -41.81 -9.53
C ASP A 32 4.29 -42.45 -10.79
N HIS A 33 4.81 -43.65 -11.07
CA HIS A 33 4.51 -44.51 -12.21
C HIS A 33 3.10 -45.13 -12.13
N ILE A 34 2.29 -44.97 -13.19
CA ILE A 34 1.40 -46.03 -13.71
C ILE A 34 1.55 -46.07 -15.24
N SER A 35 1.81 -47.27 -15.75
CA SER A 35 2.20 -47.61 -17.12
C SER A 35 1.02 -47.84 -18.08
N ALA A 36 1.09 -47.28 -19.30
CA ALA A 36 0.80 -47.95 -20.58
C ALA A 36 1.14 -47.03 -21.79
N THR A 37 1.83 -47.59 -22.78
CA THR A 37 2.47 -47.05 -24.02
C THR A 37 1.52 -46.86 -25.23
N PRO A 38 1.95 -46.47 -26.46
CA PRO A 38 2.97 -45.49 -26.93
C PRO A 38 2.52 -44.57 -28.12
N MET A 39 3.47 -43.75 -28.62
CA MET A 39 3.62 -43.13 -29.97
C MET A 39 3.07 -41.69 -30.22
N GLY A 40 3.96 -40.80 -30.70
CA GLY A 40 3.58 -39.67 -31.56
C GLY A 40 4.31 -38.33 -31.38
N SER A 41 5.51 -38.21 -31.95
CA SER A 41 6.17 -37.03 -32.54
C SER A 41 5.42 -35.67 -32.55
N GLU A 42 5.85 -34.66 -31.77
CA GLU A 42 5.75 -33.22 -32.17
C GLU A 42 6.48 -32.19 -31.25
N ARG A 43 7.73 -32.42 -30.81
CA ARG A 43 8.43 -31.41 -29.95
C ARG A 43 9.92 -31.22 -30.17
N MET A 44 10.45 -31.60 -31.34
CA MET A 44 11.86 -31.37 -31.69
C MET A 44 12.06 -30.45 -32.91
N GLU A 45 11.01 -29.80 -33.42
CA GLU A 45 11.10 -29.05 -34.68
C GLU A 45 11.09 -27.52 -34.56
N MET A 46 10.79 -26.95 -33.38
CA MET A 46 10.79 -25.49 -33.17
C MET A 46 12.10 -24.92 -32.59
N ARG A 47 13.13 -25.74 -32.36
CA ARG A 47 14.46 -25.28 -31.91
C ARG A 47 15.53 -25.22 -33.01
N LYS A 48 15.15 -25.42 -34.28
CA LYS A 48 16.09 -25.41 -35.42
C LYS A 48 15.86 -24.25 -36.41
N ARG A 49 15.11 -23.20 -36.02
CA ARG A 49 14.76 -22.10 -36.95
C ARG A 49 15.06 -20.68 -36.45
N GLN A 50 15.95 -20.51 -35.48
CA GLN A 50 16.34 -19.18 -35.00
C GLN A 50 17.86 -18.94 -34.87
N MET A 51 18.71 -19.78 -35.49
CA MET A 51 20.17 -19.59 -35.53
C MET A 51 20.77 -19.68 -36.94
N SER A 52 20.06 -19.23 -37.98
CA SER A 52 20.58 -19.23 -39.36
C SER A 52 20.31 -17.94 -40.14
N VAL A 53 20.20 -16.80 -39.47
CA VAL A 53 20.25 -15.48 -40.13
C VAL A 53 21.18 -14.57 -39.35
N GLN A 54 22.48 -14.89 -39.37
CA GLN A 54 23.57 -13.94 -39.04
C GLN A 54 24.94 -14.57 -39.30
N GLN A 55 25.17 -15.11 -40.50
CA GLN A 55 26.54 -15.28 -40.98
C GLN A 55 26.54 -15.43 -42.50
N GLU A 56 26.83 -14.33 -43.21
CA GLU A 56 27.63 -14.29 -44.43
C GLU A 56 27.50 -12.92 -45.08
N SER A 57 28.57 -12.11 -44.98
CA SER A 57 29.09 -11.24 -46.05
C SER A 57 30.30 -10.48 -45.51
N ALA A 58 31.48 -11.06 -45.71
CA ALA A 58 32.75 -10.36 -45.58
C ALA A 58 33.53 -10.53 -46.90
N ALA A 59 33.71 -9.43 -47.63
CA ALA A 59 34.87 -9.19 -48.48
C ALA A 59 34.88 -7.73 -49.02
N GLY A 60 35.90 -6.97 -48.61
CA GLY A 60 36.64 -6.09 -49.52
C GLY A 60 36.43 -4.57 -49.44
N GLY A 61 37.42 -3.86 -48.85
CA GLY A 61 38.15 -2.81 -49.58
C GLY A 61 37.99 -1.33 -49.18
N THR A 62 39.06 -0.78 -48.57
CA THR A 62 39.62 0.59 -48.69
C THR A 62 38.91 1.82 -48.10
N ALA A 63 39.63 2.52 -47.20
CA ALA A 63 39.41 3.90 -46.76
C ALA A 63 40.05 4.92 -47.73
N PRO A 64 39.65 6.21 -47.74
CA PRO A 64 40.29 7.17 -46.82
C PRO A 64 39.36 8.27 -46.24
N ALA A 65 39.92 9.04 -45.29
CA ALA A 65 39.28 10.06 -44.45
C ALA A 65 39.07 11.43 -45.13
N GLN A 66 38.02 12.18 -44.74
CA GLN A 66 38.07 13.49 -44.04
C GLN A 66 36.71 14.23 -43.94
N GLN A 67 36.47 14.80 -42.75
CA GLN A 67 35.80 16.09 -42.40
C GLN A 67 34.27 16.27 -42.49
N GLY A 68 33.66 16.70 -41.36
CA GLY A 68 32.39 17.46 -41.30
C GLY A 68 31.40 17.08 -40.17
N GLN A 69 31.17 17.99 -39.20
CA GLN A 69 30.25 17.97 -38.03
C GLN A 69 28.73 17.86 -38.37
N PRO A 70 27.77 17.94 -37.42
CA PRO A 70 27.65 17.41 -36.04
C PRO A 70 26.34 16.58 -35.84
N GLY A 71 26.21 15.83 -34.75
CA GLY A 71 24.90 15.30 -34.30
C GLY A 71 24.89 13.83 -33.89
N GLN A 72 25.52 13.51 -32.75
CA GLN A 72 25.32 12.21 -32.11
C GLN A 72 24.14 12.29 -31.13
N ALA A 73 22.97 11.86 -31.61
CA ALA A 73 21.96 11.29 -30.74
C ALA A 73 22.47 9.90 -30.30
N ASN A 74 22.90 9.80 -29.04
CA ASN A 74 23.22 8.53 -28.42
C ASN A 74 21.89 7.80 -28.09
N PRO A 75 21.69 6.52 -28.45
CA PRO A 75 20.48 5.81 -28.09
C PRO A 75 20.54 5.56 -26.58
N ARG A 76 19.65 6.21 -25.83
CA ARG A 76 19.46 5.93 -24.40
C ARG A 76 19.05 4.48 -24.27
N GLY A 77 20.01 3.66 -23.84
CA GLY A 77 19.79 2.27 -23.45
C GLY A 77 18.67 2.19 -22.43
N SER A 78 17.85 1.15 -22.60
CA SER A 78 16.71 0.81 -21.77
C SER A 78 17.07 0.82 -20.28
N ASN A 79 16.47 1.74 -19.52
CA ASN A 79 16.48 1.73 -18.06
C ASN A 79 15.60 0.56 -17.56
N ALA A 80 16.13 -0.65 -17.59
CA ALA A 80 15.51 -1.83 -16.99
C ALA A 80 15.81 -1.94 -15.48
N CYS A 81 15.68 -0.84 -14.73
CA CYS A 81 16.08 -0.75 -13.32
C CYS A 81 14.92 -0.46 -12.35
N CYS A 82 13.71 -0.94 -12.63
CA CYS A 82 12.53 -0.66 -11.79
C CYS A 82 11.78 -1.93 -11.34
N PHE A 83 12.48 -2.86 -10.68
CA PHE A 83 11.86 -3.95 -9.92
C PHE A 83 12.40 -4.01 -8.47
N CYS A 84 12.99 -2.92 -8.00
CA CYS A 84 13.41 -2.79 -6.61
C CYS A 84 12.49 -1.79 -5.91
N TRP A 85 11.60 -2.28 -5.05
CA TRP A 85 10.81 -1.44 -4.13
C TRP A 85 11.65 -0.78 -3.05
N CYS A 86 12.93 -1.13 -2.94
CA CYS A 86 13.90 -0.40 -2.14
C CYS A 86 14.60 0.66 -2.99
N CYS A 87 14.44 1.91 -2.58
CA CYS A 87 15.04 3.09 -3.18
C CYS A 87 16.58 3.06 -3.04
N CYS A 88 17.28 2.37 -3.94
CA CYS A 88 18.76 2.31 -4.00
C CYS A 88 19.33 2.76 -5.35
N CYS A 89 18.63 3.62 -6.09
CA CYS A 89 19.21 4.30 -7.24
C CYS A 89 19.06 5.80 -7.10
N SER A 90 20.17 6.53 -7.23
CA SER A 90 20.28 7.98 -7.29
C SER A 90 19.51 8.53 -8.49
N CYS A 91 18.19 8.53 -8.39
CA CYS A 91 17.27 9.17 -9.31
C CYS A 91 16.85 10.47 -8.64
N SER A 92 17.04 11.62 -9.30
CA SER A 92 16.59 12.96 -8.88
C SER A 92 15.05 13.11 -8.77
N TRP A 93 14.33 12.00 -8.53
CA TRP A 93 12.87 11.90 -8.46
C TRP A 93 12.35 11.86 -7.02
N ASN A 94 13.23 11.77 -6.02
CA ASN A 94 12.83 11.83 -4.61
C ASN A 94 12.45 13.26 -4.18
N GLU A 95 13.16 14.29 -4.64
CA GLU A 95 12.89 15.68 -4.20
C GLU A 95 11.53 16.20 -4.68
N ASP A 96 11.09 15.82 -5.89
CA ASP A 96 9.80 16.19 -6.47
C ASP A 96 8.61 15.47 -5.80
N ARG A 97 8.83 14.25 -5.29
CA ARG A 97 7.84 13.49 -4.49
C ARG A 97 7.79 14.06 -3.08
N ASP A 98 8.94 14.35 -2.48
CA ASP A 98 9.00 15.00 -1.19
C ASP A 98 8.31 16.35 -1.22
N GLU A 99 8.40 17.14 -2.29
CA GLU A 99 7.77 18.46 -2.37
C GLU A 99 6.26 18.41 -2.70
N ARG A 100 5.78 17.43 -3.49
CA ARG A 100 4.33 17.18 -3.67
C ARG A 100 3.70 16.53 -2.45
N ASN A 101 4.39 15.60 -1.80
CA ASN A 101 3.98 14.97 -0.54
C ASN A 101 4.09 15.96 0.62
N ARG A 102 5.14 16.81 0.66
CA ARG A 102 5.23 17.97 1.56
C ARG A 102 4.11 18.93 1.27
N LYS A 103 3.79 19.27 0.02
CA LYS A 103 2.67 20.18 -0.28
C LYS A 103 1.31 19.60 0.09
N ALA A 104 1.19 18.29 0.16
CA ALA A 104 0.06 17.60 0.77
C ALA A 104 0.16 17.47 2.32
N SER A 105 1.37 17.55 2.89
CA SER A 105 1.69 17.30 4.31
C SER A 105 1.93 18.57 5.14
N TYR A 106 2.28 19.72 4.55
CA TYR A 106 2.61 20.98 5.23
C TYR A 106 1.46 22.00 5.25
N ASP A 107 0.33 21.70 4.61
CA ASP A 107 -0.93 22.43 4.83
C ASP A 107 -1.83 21.76 5.88
N VAL A 108 -1.31 20.77 6.61
CA VAL A 108 -1.86 20.40 7.92
C VAL A 108 -1.11 21.23 8.96
N LYS A 109 -1.56 22.47 9.13
CA LYS A 109 -1.26 23.23 10.33
C LYS A 109 -1.65 22.36 11.53
N GLU A 110 -0.73 22.20 12.45
CA GLU A 110 -0.99 21.73 13.80
C GLU A 110 -1.92 22.77 14.46
N GLY A 111 -3.22 22.56 14.26
CA GLY A 111 -4.29 23.51 14.55
C GLY A 111 -5.56 22.98 13.90
N THR A 112 -6.36 22.26 14.69
CA THR A 112 -7.77 21.93 14.41
C THR A 112 -8.10 21.82 12.91
N ALA A 113 -7.60 20.78 12.23
CA ALA A 113 -8.24 20.32 11.01
C ALA A 113 -9.53 19.60 11.40
N ASP A 114 -10.47 20.37 11.95
CA ASP A 114 -11.87 20.05 11.83
C ASP A 114 -12.13 20.00 10.32
N CYS A 115 -12.69 18.89 9.87
CA CYS A 115 -13.30 18.84 8.56
C CYS A 115 -14.39 19.91 8.51
N GLU A 116 -14.11 21.04 7.87
CA GLU A 116 -15.00 22.20 7.65
C GLU A 116 -16.27 21.87 6.81
N ASP A 117 -16.65 20.60 6.70
CA ASP A 117 -17.86 20.17 6.02
C ASP A 117 -18.55 18.98 6.70
N CYS A 118 -18.32 18.81 8.00
CA CYS A 118 -19.09 17.86 8.78
C CYS A 118 -20.28 18.57 9.44
N PRO A 119 -21.53 18.37 8.97
CA PRO A 119 -22.69 18.97 9.60
C PRO A 119 -22.74 18.57 11.07
N LYS A 120 -23.09 19.53 11.93
CA LYS A 120 -23.24 19.27 13.37
C LYS A 120 -24.24 18.13 13.55
N PRO A 121 -23.91 17.09 14.33
CA PRO A 121 -24.79 15.95 14.50
C PRO A 121 -26.05 16.38 15.25
N THR A 122 -27.20 15.87 14.82
CA THR A 122 -28.46 16.04 15.54
C THR A 122 -28.54 15.07 16.73
N LEU A 123 -29.46 15.31 17.66
CA LEU A 123 -29.71 14.37 18.76
C LEU A 123 -30.09 12.98 18.26
N GLU A 124 -30.84 12.91 17.14
CA GLU A 124 -31.23 11.64 16.52
C GLU A 124 -30.01 10.91 15.94
N ASP A 125 -29.09 11.63 15.27
CA ASP A 125 -27.85 11.05 14.75
C ASP A 125 -27.03 10.42 15.88
N VAL A 126 -26.83 11.14 16.98
CA VAL A 126 -26.05 10.64 18.13
C VAL A 126 -26.72 9.42 18.75
N ARG A 127 -28.06 9.39 18.85
CA ARG A 127 -28.79 8.19 19.30
C ARG A 127 -28.62 7.01 18.36
N LEU A 128 -28.57 7.24 17.04
CA LEU A 128 -28.34 6.19 16.05
C LEU A 128 -26.95 5.60 16.18
N TRP A 129 -25.94 6.42 16.49
CA TRP A 129 -24.58 5.93 16.73
C TRP A 129 -24.53 4.90 17.84
N GLY A 130 -25.28 5.09 18.92
CA GLY A 130 -25.35 4.14 20.04
C GLY A 130 -26.04 2.80 19.72
N GLN A 131 -26.77 2.70 18.61
CA GLN A 131 -27.47 1.47 18.23
C GLN A 131 -26.58 0.46 17.52
N SER A 132 -25.64 0.91 16.70
CA SER A 132 -24.67 0.03 16.06
C SER A 132 -23.43 0.78 15.59
N PHE A 133 -22.30 0.05 15.55
CA PHE A 133 -21.05 0.58 15.02
C PHE A 133 -21.18 1.01 13.54
N ASP A 134 -21.97 0.26 12.75
CA ASP A 134 -22.22 0.62 11.35
C ASP A 134 -22.90 1.99 11.20
N LYS A 135 -23.84 2.32 12.10
CA LYS A 135 -24.50 3.63 12.10
C LYS A 135 -23.55 4.76 12.49
N LEU A 136 -22.65 4.50 13.45
CA LEU A 136 -21.58 5.45 13.81
C LEU A 136 -20.63 5.68 12.62
N MET A 137 -20.16 4.61 11.99
CA MET A 137 -19.18 4.64 10.91
C MET A 137 -19.76 5.17 9.59
N GLY A 138 -21.05 4.99 9.34
CA GLY A 138 -21.76 5.55 8.19
C GLY A 138 -21.95 7.08 8.26
N CYS A 139 -21.77 7.69 9.44
CA CYS A 139 -21.95 9.12 9.64
C CYS A 139 -20.58 9.85 9.70
N PRO A 140 -20.31 10.88 8.88
CA PRO A 140 -19.09 11.69 8.98
C PRO A 140 -18.87 12.27 10.39
N ALA A 141 -19.94 12.77 11.04
CA ALA A 141 -19.85 13.34 12.38
C ALA A 141 -19.56 12.26 13.43
N GLY A 142 -20.14 11.07 13.25
CA GLY A 142 -19.88 9.90 14.09
C GLY A 142 -18.42 9.48 14.00
N ARG A 143 -17.89 9.36 12.79
CA ARG A 143 -16.49 9.08 12.51
C ARG A 143 -15.54 10.10 13.16
N ASN A 144 -15.83 11.39 13.06
CA ASN A 144 -14.98 12.43 13.67
C ASN A 144 -15.00 12.34 15.21
N SER A 145 -16.19 12.21 15.80
CA SER A 145 -16.36 12.07 17.26
C SER A 145 -15.63 10.82 17.79
N PHE A 146 -15.77 9.69 17.08
CA PHE A 146 -15.09 8.45 17.44
C PHE A 146 -13.57 8.55 17.27
N ARG A 147 -13.08 9.16 16.18
CA ARG A 147 -11.64 9.42 15.98
C ARG A 147 -11.06 10.25 17.13
N GLN A 148 -11.77 11.30 17.57
CA GLN A 148 -11.33 12.10 18.70
C GLN A 148 -11.21 11.27 19.98
N PHE A 149 -12.14 10.35 20.23
CA PHE A 149 -12.05 9.40 21.33
C PHE A 149 -10.84 8.45 21.18
N LEU A 150 -10.61 7.86 20.01
CA LEU A 150 -9.46 6.97 19.76
C LEU A 150 -8.12 7.69 19.99
N ARG A 151 -8.03 8.98 19.66
CA ARG A 151 -6.85 9.79 19.95
C ARG A 151 -6.55 9.88 21.46
N THR A 152 -7.59 9.91 22.30
CA THR A 152 -7.40 9.89 23.77
C THR A 152 -6.91 8.54 24.29
N GLU A 153 -7.14 7.46 23.53
CA GLU A 153 -6.69 6.10 23.83
C GLU A 153 -5.44 5.68 23.04
N PHE A 154 -4.79 6.61 22.32
CA PHE A 154 -3.62 6.34 21.48
C PHE A 154 -3.86 5.21 20.45
N SER A 155 -5.05 5.16 19.86
CA SER A 155 -5.47 4.14 18.88
C SER A 155 -6.10 4.75 17.61
N GLU A 156 -5.80 6.03 17.36
CA GLU A 156 -6.29 6.83 16.22
C GLU A 156 -5.89 6.23 14.86
N GLU A 157 -4.74 5.57 14.78
CA GLU A 157 -4.21 4.96 13.55
C GLU A 157 -5.18 3.95 12.93
N ASN A 158 -5.96 3.24 13.74
CA ASN A 158 -6.97 2.28 13.26
C ASN A 158 -8.04 2.96 12.40
N MET A 159 -8.49 4.14 12.82
CA MET A 159 -9.48 4.92 12.08
C MET A 159 -8.90 5.57 10.84
N LEU A 160 -7.66 6.07 10.93
CA LEU A 160 -6.96 6.66 9.80
C LEU A 160 -6.68 5.64 8.70
N PHE A 161 -6.23 4.44 9.07
CA PHE A 161 -6.06 3.33 8.14
C PHE A 161 -7.37 2.96 7.45
N TRP A 162 -8.45 2.78 8.22
CA TRP A 162 -9.75 2.43 7.65
C TRP A 162 -10.24 3.48 6.65
N LEU A 163 -10.07 4.78 6.96
CA LEU A 163 -10.41 5.89 6.04
C LEU A 163 -9.53 5.88 4.78
N ALA A 164 -8.24 5.59 4.91
CA ALA A 164 -7.34 5.50 3.77
C ALA A 164 -7.75 4.36 2.82
N CYS A 165 -8.20 3.23 3.35
CA CYS A 165 -8.77 2.14 2.54
C CYS A 165 -10.09 2.54 1.85
N GLU A 166 -10.99 3.27 2.54
CA GLU A 166 -12.22 3.78 1.93
C GLU A 166 -11.94 4.71 0.74
N GLU A 167 -10.93 5.56 0.84
CA GLU A 167 -10.48 6.45 -0.23
C GLU A 167 -9.82 5.65 -1.38
N PHE A 168 -9.00 4.66 -1.02
CA PHE A 168 -8.31 3.80 -1.96
C PHE A 168 -9.28 3.07 -2.91
N ASN A 169 -10.37 2.53 -2.36
CA ASN A 169 -11.36 1.73 -3.08
C ASN A 169 -12.20 2.53 -4.10
N LYS A 170 -12.19 3.87 -4.04
CA LYS A 170 -13.04 4.73 -4.90
C LYS A 170 -12.43 5.08 -6.26
N ASP A 171 -11.12 4.96 -6.42
CA ASP A 171 -10.42 5.39 -7.63
C ASP A 171 -9.84 4.18 -8.39
N PRO A 172 -10.43 3.83 -9.56
CA PRO A 172 -10.05 2.65 -10.34
C PRO A 172 -8.83 2.89 -11.25
N ASN A 173 -8.17 4.05 -11.21
CA ASN A 173 -7.02 4.32 -12.05
C ASN A 173 -5.80 3.48 -11.61
N LYS A 174 -5.39 2.52 -12.44
CA LYS A 174 -4.28 1.58 -12.16
C LYS A 174 -3.00 2.28 -11.70
N SER A 175 -2.62 3.40 -12.32
CA SER A 175 -1.40 4.14 -11.96
C SER A 175 -1.49 4.80 -10.58
N ALA A 176 -2.68 5.30 -10.21
CA ALA A 176 -2.92 5.89 -8.90
C ALA A 176 -3.09 4.82 -7.81
N VAL A 177 -3.59 3.63 -8.18
CA VAL A 177 -3.72 2.48 -7.26
C VAL A 177 -2.35 2.04 -6.76
N GLU A 178 -1.37 1.88 -7.64
CA GLU A 178 -0.04 1.43 -7.21
C GLU A 178 0.64 2.42 -6.25
N GLU A 179 0.61 3.73 -6.58
CA GLU A 179 1.24 4.74 -5.72
C GLU A 179 0.50 4.88 -4.37
N ARG A 180 -0.83 4.90 -4.36
CA ARG A 180 -1.60 5.00 -3.11
C ARG A 180 -1.44 3.75 -2.25
N ALA A 181 -1.35 2.57 -2.85
CA ALA A 181 -1.10 1.33 -2.11
C ALA A 181 0.25 1.38 -1.39
N ARG A 182 1.29 1.92 -2.03
CA ARG A 182 2.60 2.10 -1.39
C ARG A 182 2.51 3.02 -0.18
N VAL A 183 1.82 4.15 -0.30
CA VAL A 183 1.63 5.10 0.81
C VAL A 183 0.90 4.42 1.98
N ILE A 184 -0.21 3.72 1.72
CA ILE A 184 -0.95 3.01 2.77
C ILE A 184 -0.08 1.93 3.43
N TYR A 185 0.71 1.21 2.64
CA TYR A 185 1.63 0.20 3.17
C TYR A 185 2.69 0.81 4.08
N GLU A 186 3.37 1.85 3.62
CA GLU A 186 4.42 2.55 4.37
C GLU A 186 3.87 3.16 5.67
N ASP A 187 2.68 3.78 5.61
CA ASP A 187 2.08 4.47 6.74
C ASP A 187 1.43 3.53 7.76
N TYR A 188 0.84 2.40 7.38
CA TYR A 188 0.02 1.60 8.31
C TYR A 188 0.40 0.13 8.40
N ILE A 189 1.05 -0.45 7.38
CA ILE A 189 1.32 -1.89 7.33
C ILE A 189 2.78 -2.21 7.67
N SER A 190 3.71 -1.32 7.37
CA SER A 190 5.13 -1.50 7.65
C SER A 190 5.39 -1.65 9.15
N ILE A 191 6.18 -2.65 9.55
CA ILE A 191 6.67 -2.83 10.94
C ILE A 191 7.54 -1.65 11.43
N LEU A 192 7.96 -0.79 10.52
CA LEU A 192 8.76 0.40 10.83
C LEU A 192 7.89 1.65 10.95
N SER A 193 6.59 1.56 10.68
CA SER A 193 5.70 2.71 10.74
C SER A 193 5.41 3.10 12.19
N PRO A 194 5.46 4.40 12.54
CA PRO A 194 4.95 4.87 13.82
C PRO A 194 3.42 4.79 13.95
N LYS A 195 2.69 4.55 12.84
CA LYS A 195 1.23 4.38 12.80
C LYS A 195 0.84 2.95 12.40
N GLU A 196 1.73 1.99 12.63
CA GLU A 196 1.48 0.58 12.32
C GLU A 196 0.19 0.10 12.99
N VAL A 197 -0.72 -0.48 12.20
CA VAL A 197 -1.92 -1.12 12.71
C VAL A 197 -1.66 -2.57 13.13
N SER A 198 -2.32 -3.00 14.19
CA SER A 198 -2.22 -4.38 14.68
C SER A 198 -2.98 -5.33 13.76
N LEU A 199 -2.25 -6.18 13.03
CA LEU A 199 -2.80 -7.16 12.09
C LEU A 199 -2.31 -8.56 12.40
N ASP A 200 -3.15 -9.56 12.12
CA ASP A 200 -2.74 -10.96 12.17
C ASP A 200 -1.66 -11.24 11.12
N SER A 201 -0.73 -12.15 11.44
CA SER A 201 0.38 -12.49 10.55
C SER A 201 -0.08 -12.90 9.14
N ARG A 202 -1.14 -13.72 9.06
CA ARG A 202 -1.73 -14.16 7.79
C ARG A 202 -2.22 -12.99 6.93
N VAL A 203 -2.86 -11.99 7.53
CA VAL A 203 -3.40 -10.82 6.82
C VAL A 203 -2.23 -10.00 6.26
N ARG A 204 -1.19 -9.79 7.07
CA ARG A 204 0.03 -9.09 6.65
C ARG A 204 0.76 -9.82 5.52
N GLU A 205 0.89 -11.14 5.61
CA GLU A 205 1.47 -11.95 4.54
C GLU A 205 0.70 -11.84 3.22
N THR A 206 -0.64 -11.83 3.29
CA THR A 206 -1.49 -11.59 2.11
C THR A 206 -1.24 -10.21 1.51
N ILE A 207 -1.18 -9.15 2.33
CA ILE A 207 -0.85 -7.81 1.83
C ILE A 207 0.54 -7.82 1.18
N ASN A 208 1.56 -8.37 1.83
CA ASN A 208 2.93 -8.42 1.30
C ASN A 208 3.01 -9.11 -0.07
N ARG A 209 2.22 -10.16 -0.29
CA ARG A 209 2.10 -10.82 -1.60
C ARG A 209 1.36 -9.94 -2.62
N ASN A 210 0.23 -9.36 -2.23
CA ASN A 210 -0.59 -8.50 -3.10
C ASN A 210 0.16 -7.24 -3.52
N MET A 211 1.10 -6.76 -2.69
CA MET A 211 1.91 -5.60 -3.01
C MET A 211 2.74 -5.79 -4.28
N GLN A 212 3.00 -7.02 -4.77
CA GLN A 212 3.66 -7.29 -6.05
C GLN A 212 2.90 -6.76 -7.28
N GLU A 213 1.58 -6.78 -7.22
CA GLU A 213 0.70 -6.11 -8.19
C GLU A 213 -0.53 -5.59 -7.43
N PRO A 214 -0.45 -4.38 -6.84
CA PRO A 214 -1.53 -3.84 -6.04
C PRO A 214 -2.80 -3.63 -6.87
N ASN A 215 -3.93 -3.98 -6.29
CA ASN A 215 -5.26 -3.74 -6.83
C ASN A 215 -6.20 -3.21 -5.73
N LEU A 216 -7.45 -2.88 -6.09
CA LEU A 216 -8.42 -2.31 -5.13
C LEU A 216 -8.73 -3.22 -3.93
N HIS A 217 -8.49 -4.53 -4.04
CA HIS A 217 -8.74 -5.50 -2.97
C HIS A 217 -7.50 -5.76 -2.09
N THR A 218 -6.39 -5.04 -2.32
CA THR A 218 -5.11 -5.28 -1.62
C THR A 218 -5.26 -5.24 -0.10
N PHE A 219 -6.09 -4.34 0.42
CA PHE A 219 -6.27 -4.09 1.85
C PHE A 219 -7.63 -4.55 2.40
N GLU A 220 -8.47 -5.21 1.62
CA GLU A 220 -9.86 -5.54 2.01
C GLU A 220 -9.93 -6.37 3.31
N GLU A 221 -9.10 -7.41 3.42
CA GLU A 221 -9.04 -8.27 4.61
C GLU A 221 -8.52 -7.52 5.85
N ALA A 222 -7.51 -6.66 5.68
CA ALA A 222 -6.95 -5.84 6.75
C ALA A 222 -7.93 -4.76 7.21
N GLN A 223 -8.60 -4.09 6.27
CA GLN A 223 -9.61 -3.09 6.56
C GLN A 223 -10.74 -3.69 7.41
N LEU A 224 -11.20 -4.91 7.06
CA LEU A 224 -12.21 -5.62 7.83
C LEU A 224 -11.72 -6.02 9.23
N GLN A 225 -10.47 -6.47 9.35
CA GLN A 225 -9.87 -6.80 10.63
C GLN A 225 -9.82 -5.59 11.57
N ILE A 226 -9.34 -4.45 11.08
CA ILE A 226 -9.27 -3.21 11.86
C ILE A 226 -10.65 -2.65 12.19
N TYR A 227 -11.61 -2.76 11.26
CA TYR A 227 -13.01 -2.44 11.53
C TYR A 227 -13.57 -3.26 12.69
N THR A 228 -13.34 -4.57 12.66
CA THR A 228 -13.80 -5.51 13.69
C THR A 228 -13.10 -5.25 15.03
N LEU A 229 -11.80 -4.92 15.01
CA LEU A 229 -11.05 -4.53 16.20
C LEU A 229 -11.69 -3.31 16.88
N MET A 230 -11.91 -2.23 16.12
CA MET A 230 -12.56 -1.03 16.64
C MET A 230 -13.99 -1.32 17.14
N GLN A 231 -14.76 -2.12 16.40
CA GLN A 231 -16.13 -2.48 16.75
C GLN A 231 -16.22 -3.24 18.07
N ARG A 232 -15.30 -4.19 18.31
CA ARG A 232 -15.35 -5.09 19.45
C ARG A 232 -14.70 -4.51 20.70
N ASP A 233 -13.73 -3.62 20.54
CA ASP A 233 -12.91 -3.11 21.62
C ASP A 233 -13.19 -1.64 21.94
N SER A 234 -12.84 -0.73 21.02
CA SER A 234 -12.90 0.71 21.27
C SER A 234 -14.32 1.27 21.24
N TYR A 235 -15.20 0.74 20.41
CA TYR A 235 -16.58 1.21 20.27
C TYR A 235 -17.43 1.06 21.55
N PRO A 236 -17.44 -0.12 22.24
CA PRO A 236 -18.12 -0.24 23.53
C PRO A 236 -17.57 0.73 24.58
N ARG A 237 -16.26 1.00 24.58
CA ARG A 237 -15.67 2.00 25.49
C ARG A 237 -16.10 3.41 25.14
N TYR A 238 -16.12 3.76 23.85
CA TYR A 238 -16.61 5.05 23.37
C TYR A 238 -18.06 5.30 23.82
N MET A 239 -18.96 4.32 23.69
CA MET A 239 -20.35 4.44 24.12
C MET A 239 -20.52 4.64 25.63
N ASN A 240 -19.56 4.16 26.42
CA ASN A 240 -19.53 4.35 27.87
C ASN A 240 -18.76 5.60 28.31
N SER A 241 -18.04 6.25 27.40
CA SER A 241 -17.16 7.39 27.67
C SER A 241 -17.94 8.65 28.05
N ALA A 242 -17.25 9.57 28.75
CA ALA A 242 -17.77 10.90 29.02
C ALA A 242 -17.97 11.70 27.72
N ALA A 243 -17.14 11.49 26.70
CA ALA A 243 -17.25 12.20 25.42
C ALA A 243 -18.62 11.98 24.76
N TYR A 244 -19.05 10.72 24.63
CA TYR A 244 -20.35 10.39 24.05
C TYR A 244 -21.52 10.86 24.93
N LYS A 245 -21.46 10.61 26.25
CA LYS A 245 -22.53 10.97 27.19
C LYS A 245 -22.74 12.48 27.28
N ASN A 246 -21.65 13.25 27.33
CA ASN A 246 -21.73 14.70 27.36
C ASN A 246 -22.32 15.26 26.06
N LEU A 247 -21.91 14.74 24.90
CA LEU A 247 -22.49 15.12 23.61
C LEU A 247 -24.00 14.88 23.56
N LEU A 248 -24.45 13.71 24.01
CA LEU A 248 -25.87 13.36 24.06
C LEU A 248 -26.66 14.30 24.97
N ASN A 249 -26.13 14.63 26.15
CA ASN A 249 -26.76 15.55 27.10
C ASN A 249 -26.86 16.96 26.52
N THR A 250 -25.77 17.50 25.98
CA THR A 250 -25.72 18.83 25.38
C THR A 250 -26.75 18.99 24.25
N LEU A 251 -26.93 17.98 23.41
CA LEU A 251 -27.93 18.01 22.34
C LEU A 251 -29.36 17.84 22.86
N SER A 252 -29.56 17.13 23.96
CA SER A 252 -30.88 16.97 24.59
C SER A 252 -31.40 18.27 25.23
N GLU A 253 -30.52 19.05 25.83
CA GLU A 253 -30.84 20.36 26.44
C GLU A 253 -31.12 21.45 25.40
N GLN A 254 -30.60 21.27 24.18
CA GLN A 254 -30.77 22.22 23.06
C GLN A 254 -32.04 21.97 22.24
N SER A 255 -32.81 20.91 22.51
CA SER A 255 -34.10 20.66 21.86
C SER A 255 -35.20 21.34 22.69
N PRO A 256 -35.77 22.49 22.27
CA PRO A 256 -36.90 23.07 22.97
C PRO A 256 -38.10 22.13 22.79
N GLU A 257 -38.80 21.80 23.89
CA GLU A 257 -40.17 21.27 23.83
C GLU A 257 -40.98 22.15 22.88
N SER A 258 -41.40 21.57 21.76
CA SER A 258 -42.31 22.18 20.78
C SER A 258 -43.73 21.71 21.04
#